data_AF-A0A1C6KPC5-F1
#
_entry.id   AF-A0A1C6KPC5-F1
#
_cell.length_a   1.000
_cell.length_b   1.000
_cell.length_c   1.000
_cell.angle_alpha   90.00
_cell.angle_beta   90.00
_cell.angle_gamma   90.00
#
_symmetry.space_group_name_H-M   'P 1'
#
loop_
_entity.id
_entity.type
_entity.pdbx_description
1 polymer ?
#
loop_
_entity_poly.entity_id
_entity_poly.type
_entity_poly.pdbx_seq_one_letter_code
_entity_poly.pdbx_strand_id
1 'polypeptide(L)' 'MSQKQQEYNLLLKRIGNAEAMLNNIDSLRAEGKAPREDNYYIDAFVKLVLMLGEKGIEVENELGRKMTYEERHRGFIHK' A
#
# COMPACT_ATOMS: atom_id res chain seq x y z
N MET A 1 -5.61 -17.09 -7.64
CA MET A 1 -4.70 -15.97 -7.33
C MET A 1 -3.58 -16.49 -6.45
N SER A 2 -2.33 -16.11 -6.70
CA SER A 2 -1.20 -16.56 -5.88
C SER A 2 -1.13 -15.82 -4.55
N GLN A 3 -0.38 -16.36 -3.59
CA GLN A 3 -0.12 -15.70 -2.31
C GLN A 3 0.54 -14.32 -2.52
N LYS A 4 1.51 -14.21 -3.44
CA LYS A 4 2.20 -12.95 -3.73
C LYS A 4 1.27 -11.89 -4.29
N GLN A 5 0.35 -12.27 -5.18
CA GLN A 5 -0.69 -11.36 -5.70
C GLN A 5 -1.64 -10.89 -4.58
N GLN A 6 -2.01 -11.78 -3.65
CA GLN A 6 -2.83 -11.41 -2.48
C GLN A 6 -2.10 -10.44 -1.55
N GLU A 7 -0.80 -10.69 -1.29
CA GLU A 7 0.05 -9.79 -0.50
C GLU A 7 0.20 -8.42 -1.16
N TYR A 8 0.38 -8.38 -2.48
CA TYR A 8 0.42 -7.13 -3.25
C TYR A 8 -0.89 -6.34 -3.12
N ASN A 9 -2.04 -7.01 -3.29
CA ASN A 9 -3.35 -6.38 -3.10
C ASN A 9 -3.53 -5.83 -1.67
N LEU A 10 -3.06 -6.56 -0.66
CA LEU A 10 -3.13 -6.11 0.72
C LEU A 10 -2.27 -4.86 0.96
N LEU A 11 -1.08 -4.80 0.37
CA LEU A 11 -0.21 -3.62 0.43
C LEU A 11 -0.85 -2.40 -0.25
N LEU A 12 -1.47 -2.57 -1.44
CA LEU A 12 -2.23 -1.50 -2.09
C LEU A 12 -3.32 -0.93 -1.16
N LYS A 13 -4.10 -1.81 -0.52
CA LYS A 13 -5.13 -1.38 0.43
C LYS A 13 -4.54 -0.63 1.63
N ARG A 14 -3.41 -1.09 2.17
CA ARG A 14 -2.73 -0.44 3.30
C ARG A 14 -2.21 0.95 2.93
N ILE A 15 -1.67 1.11 1.72
CA ILE A 15 -1.24 2.42 1.21
C ILE A 15 -2.43 3.36 1.11
N GLY A 16 -3.54 2.94 0.51
CA GLY A 16 -4.74 3.78 0.41
C GLY A 16 -5.29 4.20 1.79
N ASN A 17 -5.26 3.29 2.77
CA ASN A 17 -5.63 3.62 4.15
C ASN A 17 -4.66 4.63 4.79
N ALA A 18 -3.35 4.47 4.57
CA ALA A 18 -2.34 5.36 5.11
C ALA A 18 -2.39 6.75 4.45
N GLU A 19 -2.66 6.82 3.15
CA GLU A 19 -2.92 8.08 2.44
C GLU A 19 -4.15 8.78 3.00
N ALA A 20 -5.26 8.06 3.18
CA ALA A 20 -6.47 8.63 3.78
C ALA A 20 -6.22 9.13 5.22
N MET A 21 -5.38 8.43 5.99
CA MET A 21 -4.97 8.89 7.32
C MET A 21 -4.17 10.20 7.24
N LEU A 22 -3.16 10.27 6.36
CA LEU A 22 -2.32 11.46 6.19
C LEU A 22 -3.15 12.67 5.74
N ASN A 23 -4.08 12.48 4.80
CA ASN A 23 -4.98 13.53 4.33
C ASN A 23 -5.91 14.08 5.41
N ASN A 24 -6.13 13.35 6.50
CA ASN A 24 -7.03 13.71 7.61
C ASN A 24 -6.31 13.80 8.95
N ILE A 25 -4.97 13.93 8.95
CA ILE A 25 -4.17 13.74 10.16
C ILE A 25 -4.47 14.77 11.25
N ASP A 26 -4.75 16.02 10.88
CA ASP A 26 -5.10 17.08 11.83
C ASP A 26 -6.42 16.79 12.55
N SER A 27 -7.45 16.33 11.81
CA SER A 27 -8.73 15.91 12.38
C SER A 27 -8.55 14.71 13.31
N LEU A 28 -7.79 13.70 12.88
CA LEU A 28 -7.50 12.52 13.69
C LEU A 28 -6.69 12.87 14.94
N ARG A 29 -5.80 13.86 14.86
CA ARG A 29 -5.04 14.38 16.00
C ARG A 29 -5.94 15.10 16.99
N ALA A 30 -6.86 15.94 16.52
CA ALA A 30 -7.84 16.61 17.37
C ALA A 30 -8.75 15.60 18.12
N GLU A 31 -9.05 14.46 17.50
CA GLU A 31 -9.80 13.35 18.11
C GLU A 31 -8.93 12.41 18.99
N GLY A 32 -7.62 12.66 19.12
CA GLY A 32 -6.70 11.81 19.88
C GLY A 32 -6.37 10.45 19.23
N LYS A 33 -6.74 10.25 17.96
CA LYS A 33 -6.53 9.02 17.19
C LYS A 33 -5.20 8.99 16.42
N ALA A 34 -4.51 10.12 16.31
CA ALA A 34 -3.17 10.23 15.76
C ALA A 34 -2.17 10.75 16.83
N PRO A 35 -1.79 9.91 17.82
CA PRO A 35 -0.98 10.33 18.97
C PRO A 35 0.51 10.50 18.65
N ARG A 36 0.96 10.14 17.44
CA ARG A 36 2.37 10.31 17.01
C ARG A 36 2.54 11.60 16.20
N GLU A 37 3.79 11.99 16.00
CA GLU A 37 4.15 13.11 15.13
C GLU A 37 3.92 12.77 13.65
N ASP A 38 3.72 13.79 12.81
CA ASP A 38 3.45 13.62 11.37
C ASP A 38 4.56 12.82 10.67
N ASN A 39 5.83 13.07 11.03
CA ASN A 39 6.98 12.36 10.49
C ASN A 39 6.86 10.84 10.65
N TYR A 40 6.32 10.36 11.78
CA TYR A 40 6.13 8.93 12.00
C TYR A 40 5.17 8.32 10.97
N TYR A 41 4.07 9.01 10.66
CA TYR A 41 3.07 8.54 9.71
C TYR A 41 3.55 8.66 8.26
N ILE A 42 4.28 9.73 7.95
CA ILE A 42 4.92 9.91 6.64
C ILE A 42 5.95 8.79 6.40
N ASP A 43 6.81 8.51 7.37
CA ASP A 43 7.80 7.42 7.29
C ASP A 43 7.12 6.06 7.10
N ALA A 44 6.03 5.81 7.83
CA ALA A 44 5.25 4.57 7.67
C ALA A 44 4.65 4.46 6.26
N PHE A 45 4.13 5.54 5.70
CA PHE A 45 3.61 5.58 4.33
C PHE A 45 4.71 5.30 3.30
N VAL A 46 5.86 5.96 3.42
CA VAL A 46 7.01 5.73 2.53
C VAL A 46 7.47 4.27 2.58
N LYS A 47 7.56 3.66 3.76
CA LYS A 47 7.90 2.24 3.92
C LYS A 47 6.90 1.33 3.21
N LEU A 48 5.61 1.60 3.32
CA LEU A 48 4.58 0.83 2.62
C LEU A 48 4.74 0.90 1.10
N VAL A 49 5.02 2.08 0.55
CA VAL A 49 5.26 2.28 -0.89
C VAL A 49 6.49 1.47 -1.37
N LEU A 50 7.59 1.48 -0.60
CA LEU A 50 8.77 0.69 -0.91
C LEU A 50 8.46 -0.82 -0.89
N MET A 51 7.77 -1.30 0.15
CA MET A 51 7.34 -2.70 0.24
C MET A 51 6.44 -3.12 -0.94
N LEU A 52 5.55 -2.22 -1.40
CA LEU A 52 4.73 -2.47 -2.58
C LEU A 52 5.60 -2.64 -3.83
N GLY A 53 6.61 -1.78 -4.01
CA GLY A 53 7.55 -1.87 -5.13
C GLY A 53 8.29 -3.20 -5.16
N GLU A 54 8.85 -3.62 -4.02
CA GLU A 54 9.54 -4.91 -3.86
C GLU A 54 8.60 -6.09 -4.15
N LYS A 55 7.42 -6.10 -3.53
CA LYS A 55 6.41 -7.13 -3.75
C LYS A 55 5.95 -7.18 -5.21
N GLY A 56 5.86 -6.03 -5.87
CA GLY A 56 5.55 -5.93 -7.28
C GLY A 56 6.57 -6.68 -8.15
N ILE A 57 7.86 -6.53 -7.87
CA ILE A 57 8.93 -7.27 -8.58
C ILE A 57 8.77 -8.77 -8.34
N GLU A 58 8.49 -9.20 -7.11
CA GLU A 58 8.28 -10.62 -6.81
C GLU A 58 7.10 -11.22 -7.59
N VAL A 59 6.02 -10.45 -7.76
CA VAL A 59 4.85 -10.84 -8.54
C VAL A 59 5.18 -10.90 -10.03
N GLU A 60 5.93 -9.92 -10.57
CA GLU A 60 6.36 -9.94 -11.98
C GLU A 60 7.24 -11.15 -12.30
N ASN A 61 8.13 -11.52 -11.39
CA ASN A 61 8.95 -12.72 -11.51
C ASN A 61 8.10 -13.99 -11.53
N GLU A 62 7.06 -14.07 -10.70
CA GLU A 62 6.13 -15.21 -10.68
C GLU A 62 5.27 -15.29 -11.95
N LEU A 63 4.84 -14.14 -12.48
CA LEU A 63 4.06 -14.06 -13.70
C LEU A 63 4.87 -14.34 -14.97
N GLY A 64 6.20 -14.23 -14.90
CA GLY A 64 7.08 -14.26 -16.08
C GLY A 64 6.87 -13.07 -17.02
N ARG A 65 6.24 -11.99 -16.53
CA ARG A 65 5.95 -10.77 -17.29
C ARG A 65 5.81 -9.56 -16.37
N LYS A 66 5.85 -8.37 -16.95
CA LYS A 66 5.50 -7.14 -16.24
C LYS A 66 4.03 -7.10 -15.87
N MET A 67 3.73 -6.52 -14.71
CA MET A 67 2.37 -6.19 -14.32
C MET A 67 1.83 -5.10 -15.24
N THR A 68 0.57 -5.25 -15.64
CA THR A 68 -0.14 -4.22 -16.40
C THR A 68 -0.37 -2.98 -15.54
N TYR A 69 -0.71 -1.87 -16.20
CA TYR A 69 -1.10 -0.64 -15.52
C TYR A 69 -2.26 -0.88 -14.52
N GLU A 70 -3.29 -1.62 -14.93
CA GLU A 70 -4.44 -1.93 -14.09
C GLU A 70 -4.06 -2.79 -12.88
N GLU A 71 -3.25 -3.83 -13.07
CA GLU A 71 -2.77 -4.67 -11.96
C GLU A 71 -1.94 -3.87 -10.96
N ARG A 72 -1.15 -2.90 -11.43
CA ARG A 72 -0.34 -2.04 -10.56
C ARG A 72 -1.19 -1.12 -9.68
N HIS A 73 -2.30 -0.59 -10.21
CA HIS A 73 -3.12 0.41 -9.52
C HIS A 73 -4.29 -0.20 -8.76
N ARG A 74 -4.91 -1.25 -9.29
CA ARG A 74 -6.13 -1.86 -8.73
C ARG A 74 -5.89 -3.24 -8.14
N GLY A 75 -4.68 -3.77 -8.30
CA GLY A 75 -4.36 -5.12 -7.89
C GLY A 75 -4.96 -6.17 -8.84
N PHE A 76 -4.94 -7.41 -8.38
CA PHE A 76 -5.42 -8.58 -9.12
C PHE A 76 -6.84 -8.93 -8.69
N ILE A 77 -7.72 -9.23 -9.65
CA ILE A 77 -9.11 -9.63 -9.38
C ILE A 77 -9.19 -11.17 -9.32
N HIS A 78 -9.96 -11.72 -8.39
CA HIS A 78 -10.35 -13.14 -8.45
C HIS A 78 -11.26 -13.34 -9.67
N LYS A 79 -10.79 -14.11 -10.65
CA LYS A 79 -11.71 -14.77 -11.59
C LYS A 79 -12.13 -16.10 -11.00
#